data_AF-A0AAW1WQS5-F1
#
_entry.id   AF-A0AAW1WQS5-F1
#
_cell.length_a   1.000
_cell.length_b   1.000
_cell.length_c   1.000
_cell.angle_alpha   90.00
_cell.angle_beta   90.00
_cell.angle_gamma   90.00
#
_symmetry.space_group_name_H-M   'P 1'
#
loop_
_entity.id
_entity.type
_entity.pdbx_description
1 polymer ?
#
loop_
_entity_poly.entity_id
_entity_poly.type
_entity_poly.pdbx_seq_one_letter_code
_entity_poly.pdbx_strand_id
1 'polypeptide(L)'
;MLPHKANANVKIGGYAIPKGTAVHVNVWAIGRDPKVWQDPYNFRPERKAYVPSGTSRIQLGHTYAQKKKKNLVTLMLGHLLHCFAWLPPEGGVQPKEIDIAERPGLVCHMKTPWKPSLN
;
A
#
# COMPACT_ATOMS: atom_id res chain seq x y z
N MET A 1 3.51 -5.62 -6.69
CA MET A 1 3.48 -5.33 -8.14
C MET A 1 4.43 -6.29 -8.82
N LEU A 2 4.10 -6.84 -9.99
CA LEU A 2 4.99 -7.79 -10.66
C LEU A 2 6.05 -7.05 -11.49
N PRO A 3 7.28 -7.56 -11.57
CA PRO A 3 8.28 -7.03 -12.49
C PRO A 3 7.77 -6.99 -13.93
N HIS A 4 8.09 -5.89 -14.63
CA HIS A 4 7.94 -5.78 -16.07
C HIS A 4 9.25 -6.13 -16.78
N LYS A 5 9.17 -6.40 -18.09
CA LYS A 5 10.35 -6.61 -18.94
C LYS A 5 10.37 -5.55 -20.04
N ALA A 6 11.50 -4.89 -20.24
CA ALA A 6 11.67 -3.92 -21.32
C ALA A 6 11.55 -4.62 -22.68
N ASN A 7 10.61 -4.19 -23.52
CA ASN A 7 10.41 -4.78 -24.86
C ASN A 7 11.36 -4.20 -25.93
N ALA A 8 11.96 -3.05 -25.65
CA ALA A 8 12.92 -2.37 -26.52
C ALA A 8 13.98 -1.64 -25.68
N ASN A 9 15.05 -1.20 -26.33
CA ASN A 9 16.03 -0.30 -25.73
C ASN A 9 15.35 1.06 -25.50
N VAL A 10 15.27 1.51 -24.26
CA VAL A 10 14.61 2.78 -23.88
C VAL A 10 15.51 3.61 -22.98
N LYS A 11 15.33 4.93 -22.96
CA LYS A 11 16.00 5.82 -22.00
C LYS A 11 14.98 6.32 -20.98
N ILE A 12 15.26 6.15 -19.68
CA ILE A 12 14.41 6.63 -18.58
C ILE A 12 15.29 7.37 -17.57
N GLY A 13 14.92 8.61 -17.23
CA GLY A 13 15.66 9.42 -16.24
C GLY A 13 17.12 9.65 -16.59
N GLY A 14 17.48 9.66 -17.88
CA GLY A 14 18.86 9.76 -18.36
C GLY A 14 19.60 8.43 -18.51
N TYR A 15 19.06 7.33 -18.00
CA TYR A 15 19.69 6.00 -18.08
C TYR A 15 19.18 5.20 -19.28
N ALA A 16 20.08 4.50 -19.97
CA ALA A 16 19.73 3.54 -21.02
C ALA A 16 19.36 2.18 -20.42
N ILE A 17 18.17 1.69 -20.74
CA ILE A 17 17.63 0.40 -20.31
C ILE A 17 17.54 -0.50 -21.55
N PRO A 18 18.38 -1.54 -21.65
CA PRO A 18 18.33 -2.48 -22.76
C PRO A 18 17.04 -3.29 -22.83
N LYS A 19 16.72 -3.78 -24.02
CA LYS A 19 15.67 -4.77 -24.24
C LYS A 19 15.96 -6.00 -23.39
N GLY A 20 14.93 -6.47 -22.70
CA GLY A 20 14.98 -7.67 -21.88
C GLY A 20 15.30 -7.42 -20.40
N THR A 21 15.66 -6.19 -20.01
CA THR A 21 15.87 -5.84 -18.61
C THR A 21 14.58 -5.97 -17.80
N ALA A 22 14.67 -6.59 -16.62
CA ALA A 22 13.59 -6.62 -15.64
C ALA A 22 13.49 -5.27 -14.92
N VAL A 23 12.31 -4.67 -14.92
CA VAL A 23 12.03 -3.35 -14.36
C VAL A 23 11.04 -3.52 -13.21
N HIS A 24 11.45 -3.10 -12.02
CA HIS A 24 10.59 -3.02 -10.84
C HIS A 24 10.24 -1.57 -10.55
N VAL A 25 8.94 -1.28 -10.48
CA VAL A 25 8.46 0.04 -10.05
C VAL A 25 8.36 0.05 -8.53
N ASN A 26 9.11 0.92 -7.87
CA ASN A 26 9.06 1.06 -6.41
C ASN A 26 7.80 1.84 -5.98
N VAL A 27 6.65 1.16 -5.99
CA VAL A 27 5.36 1.74 -5.61
C VAL A 27 5.37 2.20 -4.14
N TRP A 28 6.14 1.54 -3.27
CA TRP A 28 6.27 1.92 -1.86
C TRP A 28 6.88 3.32 -1.70
N ALA A 29 7.97 3.61 -2.42
CA ALA A 29 8.61 4.92 -2.41
C ALA A 29 7.72 6.00 -3.04
N ILE A 30 7.07 5.70 -4.17
CA ILE A 30 6.17 6.64 -4.86
C ILE A 30 4.98 7.03 -3.97
N GLY A 31 4.41 6.08 -3.23
CA GLY A 31 3.32 6.33 -2.29
C GLY A 31 3.70 7.16 -1.06
N ARG A 32 5.00 7.38 -0.83
CA ARG A 32 5.55 8.12 0.32
C ARG A 32 6.48 9.27 -0.09
N ASP A 33 6.46 9.68 -1.36
CA ASP A 33 7.28 10.79 -1.83
C ASP A 33 6.80 12.12 -1.19
N PRO A 34 7.63 12.79 -0.36
CA PRO A 34 7.24 14.06 0.28
C PRO A 34 7.02 15.20 -0.71
N LYS A 35 7.51 15.09 -1.95
CA LYS A 35 7.26 16.08 -3.01
C LYS A 35 5.83 16.02 -3.54
N VAL A 36 5.19 14.85 -3.43
CA VAL A 36 3.83 14.59 -3.95
C VAL A 36 2.81 14.55 -2.80
N TRP A 37 3.21 14.02 -1.65
CA TRP A 37 2.33 13.79 -0.51
C TRP A 37 2.75 14.62 0.70
N GLN A 38 1.86 15.48 1.20
CA GLN A 38 2.04 16.14 2.49
C GLN A 38 1.92 15.11 3.62
N ASP A 39 2.89 15.09 4.55
CA ASP A 39 2.98 14.12 5.65
C ASP A 39 2.89 12.66 5.18
N PRO A 40 3.82 12.18 4.34
CA PRO A 40 3.69 10.89 3.65
C PRO A 40 3.65 9.68 4.60
N TYR A 41 4.19 9.82 5.81
CA TYR A 41 4.26 8.76 6.81
C TYR A 41 3.06 8.76 7.78
N ASN A 42 2.21 9.80 7.76
CA ASN A 42 1.03 9.86 8.62
C ASN A 42 -0.16 9.16 7.95
N PHE A 43 -0.78 8.23 8.66
CA PHE A 43 -2.02 7.58 8.21
C PHE A 43 -3.19 8.57 8.29
N ARG A 44 -3.76 8.91 7.13
CA ARG A 44 -4.80 9.94 6.96
C ARG A 44 -5.91 9.41 6.05
N PRO A 45 -6.92 8.70 6.59
CA PRO A 45 -7.96 8.06 5.78
C PRO A 45 -8.80 9.06 4.98
N GLU A 46 -8.88 10.32 5.43
CA GLU A 46 -9.57 11.42 4.76
C GLU A 46 -8.81 11.98 3.54
N ARG A 47 -7.52 11.63 3.39
CA ARG A 47 -6.69 12.06 2.26
C ARG A 47 -7.31 11.53 0.97
N LYS A 48 -8.01 12.40 0.24
CA LYS A 48 -8.45 12.11 -1.12
C LYS A 48 -7.20 11.85 -1.96
N ALA A 49 -7.21 10.80 -2.77
CA ALA A 49 -6.14 10.54 -3.72
C ALA A 49 -6.08 11.70 -4.72
N TYR A 50 -5.31 12.74 -4.40
CA TYR A 50 -5.02 13.84 -5.30
C TYR A 50 -4.11 13.28 -6.39
N VAL A 51 -4.67 13.14 -7.59
CA VAL A 51 -3.88 12.81 -8.77
C VAL A 51 -3.92 14.06 -9.64
N PRO A 52 -2.77 14.72 -9.91
CA PRO A 52 -2.72 15.78 -10.89
C PRO A 52 -3.36 15.28 -12.19
N SER A 53 -4.29 16.05 -12.74
CA SER A 53 -5.01 15.71 -13.97
C SER A 53 -4.00 15.57 -15.11
N GLY A 54 -3.51 14.35 -15.36
CA GLY A 54 -2.43 14.08 -16.32
C GLY A 54 -1.56 12.89 -15.92
N THR A 55 -1.32 12.69 -14.62
CA THR A 55 -1.00 11.37 -14.11
C THR A 55 -2.34 10.70 -13.93
N SER A 56 -2.70 9.80 -14.83
CA SER A 56 -3.67 8.78 -14.46
C SER A 56 -3.24 8.26 -13.09
N ARG A 57 -4.22 7.94 -12.22
CA ARG A 57 -4.03 7.03 -11.07
C ARG A 57 -2.91 6.08 -11.45
N ILE A 58 -1.96 5.70 -10.61
CA ILE A 58 -1.02 4.62 -10.98
C ILE A 58 -1.86 3.44 -11.50
N GLN A 59 -2.06 3.42 -12.81
CA GLN A 59 -3.06 2.65 -13.56
C GLN A 59 -2.28 1.57 -14.30
N LEU A 60 -1.13 1.24 -13.71
CA LEU A 60 -0.46 -0.03 -13.74
C LEU A 60 -1.44 -1.10 -13.24
N GLY A 61 -2.29 -1.60 -14.14
CA GLY A 61 -3.11 -2.79 -13.91
C GLY A 61 -4.59 -2.55 -13.62
N HIS A 62 -5.24 -1.60 -14.29
CA HIS A 62 -6.71 -1.57 -14.35
C HIS A 62 -7.24 -2.78 -15.14
N THR A 63 -7.29 -3.94 -14.49
CA THR A 63 -8.17 -5.03 -14.92
C THR A 63 -9.54 -4.80 -14.29
N TYR A 64 -10.60 -5.08 -15.04
CA TYR A 64 -12.02 -4.96 -14.64
C TYR A 64 -12.35 -5.62 -13.29
N ALA A 65 -11.50 -6.51 -12.78
CA ALA A 65 -11.59 -7.16 -11.47
C ALA A 65 -11.52 -6.20 -10.26
N GLN A 66 -11.00 -4.98 -10.41
CA GLN A 66 -10.74 -4.09 -9.26
C GLN A 66 -11.98 -3.36 -8.71
N LYS A 67 -13.06 -3.19 -9.49
CA LYS A 67 -14.32 -2.58 -8.99
C LYS A 67 -15.04 -3.50 -7.99
N LYS A 68 -15.07 -4.82 -8.24
CA LYS A 68 -15.69 -5.79 -7.33
C LYS A 68 -14.92 -5.99 -6.03
N LYS A 69 -13.58 -5.86 -6.05
CA LYS A 69 -12.70 -6.04 -4.88
C LYS A 69 -12.86 -4.95 -3.80
N LYS A 70 -13.13 -3.71 -4.19
CA LYS A 70 -13.30 -2.60 -3.22
C LYS A 70 -14.45 -2.84 -2.26
N ASN A 71 -15.59 -3.31 -2.78
CA ASN A 71 -16.77 -3.58 -1.94
C ASN A 71 -16.52 -4.74 -0.97
N LEU A 72 -15.82 -5.79 -1.40
CA LEU A 72 -15.50 -6.91 -0.51
C LEU A 72 -14.59 -6.49 0.65
N VAL A 73 -13.52 -5.73 0.37
CA VAL A 73 -12.62 -5.24 1.42
C VAL A 73 -13.37 -4.33 2.40
N THR A 74 -14.22 -3.42 1.90
CA THR A 74 -15.03 -2.56 2.77
C THR A 74 -15.98 -3.37 3.65
N LEU A 75 -16.66 -4.39 3.11
CA LEU A 75 -17.55 -5.27 3.87
C LEU A 75 -16.79 -6.07 4.93
N MET A 76 -15.66 -6.68 4.55
CA MET A 76 -14.81 -7.43 5.49
C MET A 76 -14.31 -6.53 6.62
N LEU A 77 -13.84 -5.32 6.30
CA LEU A 77 -13.37 -4.37 7.31
C LEU A 77 -14.51 -3.93 8.22
N GLY A 78 -15.69 -3.64 7.68
CA GLY A 78 -16.88 -3.32 8.47
C GLY A 78 -17.26 -4.44 9.44
N HIS A 79 -17.22 -5.70 8.98
CA HIS A 79 -17.50 -6.86 9.83
C HIS A 79 -16.44 -7.06 10.92
N LEU A 80 -15.16 -6.91 10.59
CA LEU A 80 -14.06 -7.00 11.55
C LEU A 80 -14.11 -5.91 12.62
N LEU A 81 -14.51 -4.69 12.26
CA LEU A 81 -14.68 -3.59 13.22
C LEU A 81 -15.92 -3.78 14.10
N HIS A 82 -16.94 -4.48 13.59
CA HIS A 82 -18.15 -4.77 14.36
C HIS A 82 -17.96 -5.92 15.36
N CYS A 83 -17.26 -6.98 14.96
CA CYS A 83 -17.17 -8.21 15.75
C CYS A 83 -15.97 -8.29 16.70
N PHE A 84 -14.98 -7.40 16.58
CA PHE A 84 -13.76 -7.46 17.39
C PHE A 84 -13.46 -6.12 18.07
N ALA A 85 -12.94 -6.22 19.30
CA ALA A 85 -12.34 -5.09 20.00
C ALA A 85 -10.86 -5.00 19.62
N TRP A 86 -10.46 -3.85 19.10
CA TRP A 86 -9.09 -3.56 18.66
C TRP A 86 -8.31 -2.75 19.70
N LEU A 87 -8.64 -2.94 20.98
CA LEU A 87 -7.96 -2.32 22.10
C LEU A 87 -6.94 -3.31 22.70
N PRO A 88 -5.80 -2.83 23.23
CA PRO A 88 -4.96 -3.65 24.08
C PRO A 88 -5.75 -4.18 25.28
N PRO A 89 -5.50 -5.41 25.76
CA PRO A 89 -6.12 -5.91 26.99
C PRO A 89 -5.85 -4.94 28.16
N GLU A 90 -6.78 -4.83 29.12
CA GLU A 90 -6.56 -4.03 30.34
C GLU A 90 -5.31 -4.53 31.08
N GLY A 91 -4.30 -3.66 31.23
CA GLY A 91 -2.97 -4.01 31.76
C GLY A 91 -1.94 -4.48 30.73
N GLY A 92 -2.24 -4.40 29.43
CA GLY A 92 -1.36 -4.77 28.32
C GLY A 92 -0.52 -3.63 27.72
N VAL A 93 0.04 -3.90 26.54
CA VAL A 93 0.95 -3.02 25.77
C VAL A 93 0.29 -1.68 25.43
N GLN A 94 0.96 -0.56 25.71
CA GLN A 94 0.44 0.77 25.34
C GLN A 94 0.38 0.92 23.81
N PRO A 95 -0.57 1.70 23.24
CA PRO A 95 -0.66 1.89 21.78
C PRO A 95 0.65 2.35 21.12
N LYS A 96 1.48 3.11 21.85
CA LYS A 96 2.79 3.60 21.38
C LYS A 96 3.88 2.53 21.32
N GLU A 97 3.68 1.41 22.02
CA GLU A 97 4.63 0.29 22.08
C GLU A 97 4.34 -0.77 21.00
N ILE A 98 3.24 -0.61 20.25
CA ILE A 98 2.88 -1.52 19.16
C ILE A 98 3.84 -1.31 17.98
N ASP A 99 4.65 -2.32 17.69
CA ASP A 99 5.57 -2.32 16.54
C ASP A 99 4.82 -2.48 15.22
N ILE A 100 4.58 -1.37 14.54
CA ILE A 100 3.94 -1.33 13.21
C ILE A 100 4.93 -1.54 12.04
N ALA A 101 6.16 -1.99 12.30
CA ALA A 101 7.13 -2.24 11.25
C ALA A 101 6.61 -3.28 10.23
N GLU A 102 6.90 -3.04 8.95
CA GLU A 102 6.52 -3.92 7.84
C GLU A 102 7.62 -4.95 7.56
N ARG A 103 7.25 -6.17 7.19
CA ARG A 103 8.16 -7.11 6.53
C ARG A 103 8.16 -6.86 5.02
N PRO A 104 9.32 -6.64 4.39
CA PRO A 104 9.40 -6.40 2.95
C PRO A 104 9.01 -7.66 2.17
N GLY A 105 8.27 -7.47 1.08
CA GLY A 105 7.82 -8.57 0.22
C GLY A 105 6.87 -8.11 -0.87
N LEU A 106 6.36 -9.06 -1.66
CA LEU A 106 5.34 -8.77 -2.68
C LEU A 106 4.03 -8.24 -2.06
N VAL A 107 3.73 -8.70 -0.85
CA VAL A 107 2.67 -8.21 0.03
C VAL A 107 3.30 -7.89 1.39
N CYS A 108 3.13 -6.66 1.86
CA CYS A 108 3.60 -6.25 3.17
C CYS A 108 2.67 -6.79 4.27
N HIS A 109 3.25 -7.27 5.35
CA HIS A 109 2.54 -7.65 6.57
C HIS A 109 3.27 -7.09 7.79
N MET A 110 2.55 -6.93 8.89
CA MET A 110 3.13 -6.49 10.15
C MET A 110 4.21 -7.49 10.60
N LYS A 111 5.37 -6.99 11.01
CA LYS A 111 6.52 -7.81 11.44
C LYS A 111 6.16 -8.67 12.65
N THR A 112 5.34 -8.12 13.54
CA THR A 112 4.80 -8.78 14.72
C THR A 112 3.27 -8.72 14.64
N PRO A 113 2.59 -9.79 14.20
CA PRO A 113 1.14 -9.77 14.01
C PRO A 113 0.38 -9.48 15.31
N TRP A 114 -0.60 -8.58 15.24
CA TRP A 114 -1.51 -8.30 16.35
C TRP A 114 -2.52 -9.44 16.54
N LYS A 115 -2.87 -9.73 17.79
CA LYS A 115 -3.89 -10.72 18.15
C LYS A 115 -5.11 -9.99 18.73
N PRO A 116 -6.23 -9.90 17.99
CA PRO A 116 -7.44 -9.26 18.51
C PRO A 116 -8.14 -10.14 19.55
N SER A 117 -8.85 -9.50 20.48
CA SER A 117 -9.80 -10.16 21.38
C SER A 117 -11.20 -10.16 20.76
N LEU A 118 -11.96 -11.23 21.00
CA LEU A 118 -13.38 -11.29 20.64
C LEU A 118 -14.19 -10.35 21.55
N ASN A 119 -15.26 -9.78 20.99
CA ASN A 119 -16.28 -9.05 21.75
C ASN A 119 -17.14 -9.99 22.59
#